data_AF-A0A2B7GUU2-F1
#
_entry.id   AF-A0A2B7GUU2-F1
#
_cell.length_a   1.000
_cell.length_b   1.000
_cell.length_c   1.000
_cell.angle_alpha   90.00
_cell.angle_beta   90.00
_cell.angle_gamma   90.00
#
_symmetry.space_group_name_H-M   'P 1'
#
loop_
_entity.id
_entity.type
_entity.pdbx_description
1 polymer ?
#
loop_
_entity_poly.entity_id
_entity_poly.type
_entity_poly.pdbx_seq_one_letter_code
_entity_poly.pdbx_strand_id
1 'polypeptide(L)'
;MSTQRLRPIEQYFPTAPWLEAYRDAINESDEYAEHSAGWGVDFDGSFIFQIEDVPLESNAIADLPPEIVDAVEDELSGLSEGELEAILEEAPADVRDRIESRTGSLEERVTEEVLETTMAEIPDRTWPELRAELPDLLAELTTQLEENIADDGTVYSYLDLCDGECREVDTITDLDEREYGFRLVGDYEQWTTLVRGEGGVIDMLMSGDFEIDGDMQKILQYSDAAVDLAEIAADVDSRFIF
;
A
#
# COMPACT_ATOMS: atom_id res chain seq x y z
N MET A 1 5.96 -10.23 -26.02
CA MET A 1 5.63 -8.93 -25.43
C MET A 1 4.40 -9.16 -24.59
N SER A 2 4.61 -9.35 -23.29
CA SER A 2 3.51 -9.42 -22.34
C SER A 2 2.95 -8.02 -22.24
N THR A 3 1.87 -7.71 -22.95
CA THR A 3 1.05 -6.52 -22.63
C THR A 3 0.32 -6.82 -21.33
N GLN A 4 1.02 -6.82 -20.20
CA GLN A 4 0.35 -6.61 -18.93
C GLN A 4 -0.10 -5.16 -18.94
N ARG A 5 -1.41 -4.94 -18.84
CA ARG A 5 -1.92 -3.59 -18.66
C ARG A 5 -1.61 -3.18 -17.23
N LEU A 6 -1.07 -1.98 -17.07
CA LEU A 6 -1.05 -1.29 -15.79
C LEU A 6 -2.42 -1.41 -15.13
N ARG A 7 -2.42 -1.87 -13.88
CA ARG A 7 -3.62 -1.98 -13.07
C ARG A 7 -3.94 -0.62 -12.45
N PRO A 8 -5.21 -0.37 -12.11
CA PRO A 8 -5.58 0.89 -11.49
C PRO A 8 -5.14 0.87 -10.01
N ILE A 9 -4.92 2.04 -9.42
CA ILE A 9 -4.28 2.17 -8.10
C ILE A 9 -5.06 1.47 -6.97
N GLU A 10 -6.37 1.31 -7.13
CA GLU A 10 -7.26 0.61 -6.20
C GLU A 10 -6.91 -0.87 -6.04
N GLN A 11 -6.09 -1.44 -6.92
CA GLN A 11 -5.60 -2.81 -6.79
C GLN A 11 -4.29 -2.91 -5.98
N TYR A 12 -3.67 -1.81 -5.58
CA TYR A 12 -2.35 -1.84 -4.95
C TYR A 12 -2.46 -1.68 -3.42
N PHE A 13 -2.22 -2.76 -2.70
CA PHE A 13 -2.17 -2.79 -1.24
C PHE A 13 -0.83 -2.23 -0.73
N PRO A 14 -0.80 -1.44 0.37
CA PRO A 14 -1.91 -0.99 1.23
C PRO A 14 -2.29 0.48 0.97
N THR A 15 -2.52 0.88 -0.28
CA THR A 15 -2.83 2.29 -0.60
C THR A 15 -4.22 2.72 -0.12
N ALA A 16 -4.45 4.02 0.08
CA ALA A 16 -5.77 4.54 0.44
C ALA A 16 -6.86 4.22 -0.61
N PRO A 17 -6.59 4.27 -1.93
CA PRO A 17 -7.52 3.78 -2.94
C PRO A 17 -7.87 2.29 -2.81
N TRP A 18 -6.92 1.43 -2.41
CA TRP A 18 -7.22 0.03 -2.12
C TRP A 18 -8.13 -0.11 -0.90
N LEU A 19 -7.92 0.70 0.13
CA LEU A 19 -8.75 0.70 1.34
C LEU A 19 -10.21 1.10 1.03
N GLU A 20 -10.42 2.05 0.11
CA GLU A 20 -11.77 2.39 -0.38
C GLU A 20 -12.39 1.24 -1.19
N ALA A 21 -11.63 0.56 -2.04
CA ALA A 21 -12.12 -0.63 -2.74
C ALA A 21 -12.49 -1.77 -1.77
N TYR A 22 -11.72 -1.95 -0.70
CA TYR A 22 -12.03 -2.89 0.35
C TYR A 22 -13.30 -2.50 1.12
N ARG A 23 -13.50 -1.22 1.44
CA ARG A 23 -14.76 -0.70 2.01
C ARG A 23 -15.96 -0.99 1.13
N ASP A 24 -15.85 -0.76 -0.17
CA ASP A 24 -16.92 -1.06 -1.13
C ASP A 24 -17.24 -2.56 -1.12
N ALA A 25 -16.21 -3.42 -1.14
CA ALA A 25 -16.39 -4.88 -1.06
C ALA A 25 -17.06 -5.33 0.26
N ILE A 26 -16.72 -4.71 1.39
CA ILE A 26 -17.40 -4.97 2.68
C ILE A 26 -18.89 -4.68 2.57
N ASN A 27 -19.23 -3.51 2.03
CA ASN A 27 -20.62 -3.04 1.93
C ASN A 27 -21.44 -3.81 0.88
N GLU A 28 -20.80 -4.56 -0.02
CA GLU A 28 -21.46 -5.44 -0.97
C GLU A 28 -21.73 -6.86 -0.41
N SER A 29 -21.18 -7.20 0.77
CA SER A 29 -21.31 -8.52 1.37
C SER A 29 -22.54 -8.63 2.28
N ASP A 30 -23.57 -9.32 1.79
CA ASP A 30 -24.75 -9.67 2.60
C ASP A 30 -24.39 -10.55 3.82
N GLU A 31 -23.36 -11.40 3.70
CA GLU A 31 -22.91 -12.30 4.76
C GLU A 31 -22.27 -11.52 5.91
N TYR A 32 -21.36 -10.59 5.58
CA TYR A 32 -20.78 -9.68 6.56
C TYR A 32 -21.85 -8.84 7.26
N ALA A 33 -22.82 -8.32 6.50
CA ALA A 33 -23.91 -7.52 7.06
C ALA A 33 -24.74 -8.32 8.08
N GLU A 34 -24.98 -9.61 7.83
CA GLU A 34 -25.70 -10.49 8.75
C GLU A 34 -24.86 -10.83 10.00
N HIS A 35 -23.59 -11.22 9.83
CA HIS A 35 -22.74 -11.64 10.95
C HIS A 35 -22.29 -10.48 11.84
N SER A 36 -22.18 -9.26 11.30
CA SER A 36 -21.78 -8.06 12.06
C SER A 36 -22.97 -7.21 12.55
N ALA A 37 -24.20 -7.69 12.41
CA ALA A 37 -25.39 -7.01 12.96
C ALA A 37 -25.24 -6.75 14.47
N GLY A 38 -25.39 -5.49 14.88
CA GLY A 38 -25.19 -5.03 16.25
C GLY A 38 -23.74 -4.66 16.62
N TRP A 39 -22.77 -4.90 15.73
CA TRP A 39 -21.40 -4.41 15.91
C TRP A 39 -21.36 -2.88 15.93
N GLY A 40 -20.60 -2.26 16.82
CA GLY A 40 -20.43 -0.80 16.85
C GLY A 40 -21.69 0.01 17.22
N VAL A 41 -22.79 -0.62 17.66
CA VAL A 41 -24.04 0.08 18.03
C VAL A 41 -23.99 0.64 19.45
N ASP A 42 -23.57 -0.19 20.41
CA ASP A 42 -23.53 0.15 21.85
C ASP A 42 -22.08 0.38 22.36
N PHE A 43 -21.10 0.31 21.46
CA PHE A 43 -19.67 0.51 21.72
C PHE A 43 -19.03 1.06 20.45
N ASP A 44 -17.82 1.59 20.55
CA ASP A 44 -17.05 2.01 19.38
C ASP A 44 -16.55 0.77 18.63
N GLY A 45 -17.09 0.55 17.43
CA GLY A 45 -16.77 -0.61 16.57
C GLY A 45 -15.68 -0.33 15.54
N SER A 46 -15.10 0.88 15.54
CA SER A 46 -14.08 1.25 14.58
C SER A 46 -12.77 0.51 14.80
N PHE A 47 -12.04 0.29 13.71
CA PHE A 47 -10.73 -0.35 13.71
C PHE A 47 -9.65 0.61 13.23
N ILE A 48 -8.48 0.48 13.85
CA ILE A 48 -7.20 0.80 13.24
C ILE A 48 -6.52 -0.49 12.81
N PHE A 49 -6.17 -0.59 11.54
CA PHE A 49 -5.22 -1.57 11.05
C PHE A 49 -3.84 -0.92 11.05
N GLN A 50 -2.96 -1.43 11.90
CA GLN A 50 -1.59 -0.97 12.04
C GLN A 50 -0.67 -1.97 11.34
N ILE A 51 -0.08 -1.54 10.22
CA ILE A 51 0.81 -2.33 9.39
C ILE A 51 2.24 -1.85 9.66
N GLU A 52 2.95 -2.60 10.48
CA GLU A 52 4.33 -2.29 10.87
C GLU A 52 5.33 -2.90 9.88
N ASP A 53 6.61 -2.56 10.04
CA ASP A 53 7.73 -3.14 9.27
C ASP A 53 7.52 -3.11 7.74
N VAL A 54 6.95 -2.02 7.23
CA VAL A 54 6.83 -1.76 5.80
C VAL A 54 8.24 -1.63 5.21
N PRO A 55 8.64 -2.43 4.20
CA PRO A 55 10.03 -2.53 3.76
C PRO A 55 10.43 -1.40 2.79
N LEU A 56 10.22 -0.15 3.21
CA LEU A 56 10.47 1.06 2.42
C LEU A 56 11.94 1.23 2.02
N GLU A 57 12.85 0.78 2.89
CA GLU A 57 14.30 0.91 2.73
C GLU A 57 14.89 -0.24 1.89
N SER A 58 14.26 -1.41 1.88
CA SER A 58 14.80 -2.60 1.21
C SER A 58 14.18 -2.87 -0.15
N ASN A 59 12.94 -2.41 -0.38
CA ASN A 59 12.30 -2.56 -1.68
C ASN A 59 12.53 -1.34 -2.54
N ALA A 60 12.90 -1.59 -3.79
CA ALA A 60 13.12 -0.59 -4.82
C ALA A 60 12.02 -0.62 -5.88
N ILE A 61 12.03 0.38 -6.77
CA ILE A 61 11.10 0.43 -7.90
C ILE A 61 11.19 -0.87 -8.72
N ALA A 62 12.37 -1.49 -8.82
CA ALA A 62 12.57 -2.79 -9.46
C ALA A 62 11.80 -3.97 -8.82
N ASP A 63 11.41 -3.86 -7.54
CA ASP A 63 10.68 -4.89 -6.80
C ASP A 63 9.15 -4.72 -6.91
N LEU A 64 8.69 -3.62 -7.52
CA LEU A 64 7.27 -3.39 -7.77
C LEU A 64 6.70 -4.44 -8.74
N PRO A 65 5.35 -4.58 -8.79
CA PRO A 65 4.69 -5.45 -9.76
C PRO A 65 5.22 -5.22 -11.19
N PRO A 66 5.51 -6.29 -11.96
CA PRO A 66 6.18 -6.18 -13.25
C PRO A 66 5.52 -5.21 -14.22
N GLU A 67 4.20 -5.07 -14.17
CA GLU A 67 3.47 -4.11 -14.98
C GLU A 67 3.90 -2.65 -14.76
N ILE A 68 4.35 -2.30 -13.55
CA ILE A 68 4.88 -0.96 -13.22
C ILE A 68 6.31 -0.84 -13.73
N VAL A 69 7.14 -1.84 -13.44
CA VAL A 69 8.55 -1.87 -13.85
C VAL A 69 8.67 -1.78 -15.37
N ASP A 70 7.95 -2.65 -16.08
CA ASP A 70 7.89 -2.67 -17.54
C ASP A 70 7.43 -1.31 -18.09
N ALA A 71 6.45 -0.65 -17.44
CA ALA A 71 5.98 0.66 -17.86
C ALA A 71 7.04 1.75 -17.67
N VAL A 72 7.77 1.76 -16.55
CA VAL A 72 8.87 2.70 -16.32
C VAL A 72 9.98 2.50 -17.37
N GLU A 73 10.36 1.25 -17.65
CA GLU A 73 11.37 0.94 -18.67
C GLU A 73 10.90 1.36 -20.08
N ASP A 74 9.63 1.10 -20.42
CA ASP A 74 9.04 1.47 -21.71
C ASP A 74 9.00 3.00 -21.91
N GLU A 75 8.62 3.78 -20.88
CA GLU A 75 8.63 5.25 -20.96
C GLU A 75 10.05 5.79 -21.15
N LEU A 76 11.00 5.34 -20.32
CA LEU A 76 12.39 5.82 -20.37
C LEU A 76 13.10 5.43 -21.68
N SER A 77 12.89 4.21 -22.17
CA SER A 77 13.45 3.75 -23.46
C SER A 77 12.81 4.44 -24.67
N GLY A 78 11.63 5.05 -24.49
CA GLY A 78 10.97 5.89 -25.48
C GLY A 78 11.64 7.26 -25.67
N LEU A 79 12.43 7.72 -24.69
CA LEU A 79 13.09 9.02 -24.70
C LEU A 79 14.37 9.02 -25.54
N SER A 80 14.61 10.11 -26.24
CA SER A 80 15.88 10.34 -26.93
C SER A 80 16.99 10.75 -25.96
N GLU A 81 18.25 10.56 -26.37
CA GLU A 81 19.42 10.95 -25.57
C GLU A 81 19.38 12.44 -25.18
N GLY A 82 18.92 13.32 -26.07
CA GLY A 82 18.79 14.75 -25.76
C GLY A 82 17.67 15.09 -24.78
N GLU A 83 16.59 14.29 -24.74
CA GLU A 83 15.53 14.42 -23.73
C GLU A 83 16.04 13.97 -22.36
N LEU A 84 16.75 12.84 -22.30
CA LEU A 84 17.40 12.37 -21.08
C LEU A 84 18.46 13.36 -20.56
N GLU A 85 19.27 13.95 -21.45
CA GLU A 85 20.22 15.00 -21.05
C GLU A 85 19.50 16.20 -20.42
N ALA A 86 18.40 16.67 -21.02
CA ALA A 86 17.62 17.78 -20.48
C ALA A 86 17.00 17.46 -19.12
N ILE A 87 16.50 16.23 -18.94
CA ILE A 87 15.98 15.76 -17.64
C ILE A 87 17.09 15.79 -16.59
N LEU A 88 18.31 15.35 -16.94
CA LEU A 88 19.44 15.30 -16.01
C LEU A 88 20.06 16.66 -15.65
N GLU A 89 19.85 17.70 -16.46
CA GLU A 89 20.34 19.06 -16.18
C GLU A 89 19.78 19.64 -14.87
N GLU A 90 18.56 19.23 -14.49
CA GLU A 90 17.88 19.64 -13.25
C GLU A 90 17.93 18.56 -12.15
N ALA A 91 18.57 17.42 -12.42
CA ALA A 91 18.70 16.34 -11.44
C ALA A 91 19.47 16.77 -10.17
N PRO A 92 19.12 16.22 -9.00
CA PRO A 92 19.93 16.33 -7.78
C PRO A 92 21.39 15.92 -8.03
N ALA A 93 22.33 16.60 -7.37
CA ALA A 93 23.76 16.42 -7.65
C ALA A 93 24.24 15.00 -7.34
N ASP A 94 23.75 14.41 -6.25
CA ASP A 94 24.04 13.03 -5.84
C ASP A 94 23.49 12.01 -6.84
N VAL A 95 22.26 12.20 -7.33
CA VAL A 95 21.65 11.36 -8.37
C VAL A 95 22.44 11.45 -9.66
N ARG A 96 22.81 12.66 -10.10
CA ARG A 96 23.63 12.88 -11.29
C ARG A 96 24.99 12.20 -11.17
N ASP A 97 25.68 12.36 -10.04
CA ASP A 97 26.98 11.74 -9.79
C ASP A 97 26.90 10.20 -9.84
N ARG A 98 25.82 9.61 -9.31
CA ARG A 98 25.56 8.16 -9.42
C ARG A 98 25.40 7.72 -10.87
N ILE A 99 24.54 8.39 -11.64
CA ILE A 99 24.30 8.08 -13.06
C ILE A 99 25.59 8.22 -13.87
N GLU A 100 26.39 9.26 -13.64
CA GLU A 100 27.66 9.48 -14.33
C GLU A 100 28.70 8.40 -14.00
N SER A 101 28.66 7.84 -12.79
CA SER A 101 29.58 6.78 -12.37
C SER A 101 29.30 5.41 -12.99
N ARG A 102 28.06 5.18 -13.46
CA ARG A 102 27.65 3.93 -14.10
C ARG A 102 28.22 3.79 -15.51
N THR A 103 28.29 2.56 -16.00
CA THR A 103 28.77 2.25 -17.35
C THR A 103 27.60 1.81 -18.23
N GLY A 104 27.47 2.36 -19.43
CA GLY A 104 26.38 2.02 -20.34
C GLY A 104 25.99 3.23 -21.19
N SER A 105 24.90 3.10 -21.95
CA SER A 105 24.22 4.23 -22.58
C SER A 105 23.66 5.20 -21.51
N LEU A 106 23.23 6.39 -21.91
CA LEU A 106 22.58 7.30 -20.95
C LEU A 106 21.28 6.70 -20.41
N GLU A 107 20.46 6.16 -21.31
CA GLU A 107 19.21 5.45 -21.01
C GLU A 107 19.42 4.35 -19.97
N GLU A 108 20.34 3.40 -20.23
CA GLU A 108 20.63 2.27 -19.32
C GLU A 108 20.94 2.77 -17.90
N ARG A 109 21.75 3.83 -17.78
CA ARG A 109 22.18 4.38 -16.50
C ARG A 109 21.09 5.13 -15.76
N VAL A 110 20.18 5.79 -16.48
CA VAL A 110 19.01 6.48 -15.91
C VAL A 110 17.98 5.44 -15.46
N THR A 111 17.66 4.47 -16.30
CA THR A 111 16.74 3.38 -15.96
C THR A 111 17.23 2.62 -14.73
N GLU A 112 18.51 2.25 -14.67
CA GLU A 112 19.10 1.61 -13.49
C GLU A 112 19.01 2.51 -12.24
N GLU A 113 19.24 3.83 -12.34
CA GLU A 113 19.08 4.75 -11.20
C GLU A 113 17.65 4.75 -10.66
N VAL A 114 16.67 4.82 -11.55
CA VAL A 114 15.25 4.83 -11.18
C VAL A 114 14.87 3.49 -10.56
N LEU A 115 15.19 2.38 -11.23
CA LEU A 115 14.84 1.04 -10.75
C LEU A 115 15.52 0.68 -9.41
N GLU A 116 16.73 1.16 -9.17
CA GLU A 116 17.45 0.96 -7.89
C GLU A 116 17.03 1.94 -6.78
N THR A 117 16.14 2.89 -7.05
CA THR A 117 15.65 3.82 -6.03
C THR A 117 14.70 3.09 -5.09
N THR A 118 15.03 3.08 -3.80
CA THR A 118 14.18 2.48 -2.75
C THR A 118 12.92 3.29 -2.57
N MET A 119 11.84 2.69 -2.08
CA MET A 119 10.56 3.37 -1.85
C MET A 119 10.73 4.61 -0.95
N ALA A 120 11.57 4.53 0.08
CA ALA A 120 11.88 5.65 0.96
C ALA A 120 12.64 6.80 0.27
N GLU A 121 13.46 6.48 -0.73
CA GLU A 121 14.30 7.46 -1.43
C GLU A 121 13.59 8.09 -2.65
N ILE A 122 12.41 7.60 -3.06
CA ILE A 122 11.67 8.12 -4.22
C ILE A 122 11.49 9.65 -4.16
N PRO A 123 11.04 10.26 -3.05
CA PRO A 123 10.83 11.71 -2.99
C PRO A 123 12.11 12.52 -3.26
N ASP A 124 13.26 12.00 -2.82
CA ASP A 124 14.55 12.68 -2.92
C ASP A 124 15.28 12.37 -4.24
N ARG A 125 15.02 11.21 -4.84
CA ARG A 125 15.70 10.74 -6.06
C ARG A 125 14.90 10.93 -7.34
N THR A 126 13.63 11.29 -7.23
CA THR A 126 12.81 11.70 -8.37
C THR A 126 12.57 13.21 -8.32
N TRP A 127 12.77 13.90 -9.43
CA TRP A 127 12.61 15.34 -9.54
C TRP A 127 11.54 15.69 -10.59
N PRO A 128 11.01 16.92 -10.63
CA PRO A 128 9.84 17.25 -11.45
C PRO A 128 9.96 16.86 -12.94
N GLU A 129 11.12 17.07 -13.54
CA GLU A 129 11.39 16.75 -14.94
C GLU A 129 11.37 15.24 -15.19
N LEU A 130 11.90 14.44 -14.28
CA LEU A 130 11.81 12.98 -14.37
C LEU A 130 10.38 12.49 -14.12
N ARG A 131 9.72 13.00 -13.07
CA ARG A 131 8.35 12.60 -12.71
C ARG A 131 7.33 12.87 -13.82
N ALA A 132 7.57 13.88 -14.66
CA ALA A 132 6.72 14.19 -15.80
C ALA A 132 6.75 13.12 -16.91
N GLU A 133 7.80 12.31 -16.98
CA GLU A 133 7.98 11.24 -17.96
C GLU A 133 7.69 9.85 -17.39
N LEU A 134 7.56 9.72 -16.07
CA LEU A 134 7.25 8.45 -15.42
C LEU A 134 5.73 8.15 -15.48
N PRO A 135 5.31 6.88 -15.41
CA PRO A 135 3.90 6.52 -15.41
C PRO A 135 3.11 7.22 -14.30
N ASP A 136 1.90 7.70 -14.61
CA ASP A 136 1.00 8.38 -13.65
C ASP A 136 0.82 7.56 -12.35
N LEU A 137 0.72 6.24 -12.47
CA LEU A 137 0.60 5.33 -11.33
C LEU A 137 1.77 5.46 -10.35
N LEU A 138 3.00 5.65 -10.83
CA LEU A 138 4.16 5.80 -9.95
C LEU A 138 4.13 7.14 -9.21
N ALA A 139 3.63 8.20 -9.85
CA ALA A 139 3.42 9.50 -9.20
C ALA A 139 2.33 9.41 -8.12
N GLU A 140 1.25 8.67 -8.40
CA GLU A 140 0.20 8.39 -7.41
C GLU A 140 0.76 7.55 -6.25
N LEU A 141 1.50 6.47 -6.51
CA LEU A 141 2.16 5.67 -5.47
C LEU A 141 3.11 6.51 -4.61
N THR A 142 3.89 7.39 -5.22
CA THR A 142 4.76 8.33 -4.48
C THR A 142 3.94 9.19 -3.52
N THR A 143 2.82 9.74 -4.00
CA THR A 143 1.90 10.52 -3.16
C THR A 143 1.36 9.67 -2.01
N GLN A 144 0.99 8.41 -2.27
CA GLN A 144 0.52 7.49 -1.23
C GLN A 144 1.58 7.20 -0.17
N LEU A 145 2.85 7.06 -0.57
CA LEU A 145 3.95 6.86 0.37
C LEU A 145 4.20 8.10 1.21
N GLU A 146 4.14 9.30 0.63
CA GLU A 146 4.37 10.56 1.34
C GLU A 146 3.24 10.91 2.31
N GLU A 147 1.98 10.59 1.96
CA GLU A 147 0.80 11.00 2.74
C GLU A 147 0.36 9.95 3.77
N ASN A 148 0.63 8.65 3.56
CA ASN A 148 0.04 7.58 4.37
C ASN A 148 1.04 6.75 5.19
N ILE A 149 2.33 7.08 5.10
CA ILE A 149 3.37 6.45 5.93
C ILE A 149 3.66 7.38 7.11
N ALA A 150 3.50 6.86 8.32
CA ALA A 150 3.86 7.58 9.54
C ALA A 150 5.38 7.74 9.67
N ASP A 151 5.83 8.66 10.53
CA ASP A 151 7.25 8.96 10.75
C ASP A 151 8.10 7.73 11.15
N ASP A 152 7.48 6.70 11.71
CA ASP A 152 8.13 5.44 12.10
C ASP A 152 8.09 4.34 11.02
N GLY A 153 7.54 4.65 9.84
CA GLY A 153 7.41 3.71 8.72
C GLY A 153 6.14 2.85 8.76
N THR A 154 5.22 3.12 9.68
CA THR A 154 3.97 2.37 9.84
C THR A 154 2.87 2.92 8.94
N VAL A 155 2.03 2.04 8.38
CA VAL A 155 0.76 2.45 7.74
C VAL A 155 -0.37 2.25 8.74
N TYR A 156 -1.19 3.28 8.94
CA TYR A 156 -2.42 3.18 9.72
C TYR A 156 -3.64 3.38 8.82
N SER A 157 -4.51 2.37 8.77
CA SER A 157 -5.81 2.44 8.09
C SER A 157 -6.94 2.44 9.10
N TYR A 158 -7.78 3.47 9.07
CA TYR A 158 -8.98 3.59 9.89
C TYR A 158 -10.20 3.05 9.14
N LEU A 159 -11.04 2.29 9.86
CA LEU A 159 -12.30 1.76 9.35
C LEU A 159 -13.41 2.02 10.36
N ASP A 160 -14.45 2.73 9.93
CA ASP A 160 -15.67 2.95 10.74
C ASP A 160 -16.71 1.87 10.46
N LEU A 161 -16.70 0.81 11.27
CA LEU A 161 -17.59 -0.33 11.14
C LEU A 161 -18.77 -0.24 12.12
N CYS A 162 -20.00 -0.33 11.62
CA CYS A 162 -21.20 -0.28 12.44
C CYS A 162 -22.38 -0.99 11.78
N ASP A 163 -22.99 -1.91 12.53
CA ASP A 163 -24.27 -2.57 12.22
C ASP A 163 -24.38 -3.13 10.79
N GLY A 164 -23.33 -3.82 10.33
CA GLY A 164 -23.32 -4.40 8.98
C GLY A 164 -22.63 -3.59 7.90
N GLU A 165 -22.21 -2.36 8.19
CA GLU A 165 -21.69 -1.44 7.19
C GLU A 165 -20.30 -0.89 7.57
N CYS A 166 -19.46 -0.67 6.55
CA CYS A 166 -18.26 0.14 6.61
C CYS A 166 -18.59 1.57 6.14
N ARG A 167 -18.84 2.46 7.10
CA ARG A 167 -19.37 3.81 6.85
C ARG A 167 -18.34 4.73 6.24
N GLU A 168 -17.10 4.64 6.71
CA GLU A 168 -15.97 5.46 6.31
C GLU A 168 -14.68 4.65 6.42
N VAL A 169 -13.73 4.95 5.54
CA VAL A 169 -12.33 4.58 5.71
C VAL A 169 -11.46 5.82 5.55
N ASP A 170 -10.31 5.82 6.20
CA ASP A 170 -9.33 6.89 6.10
C ASP A 170 -7.92 6.35 6.38
N THR A 171 -6.90 7.08 5.98
CA THR A 171 -5.52 6.85 6.40
C THR A 171 -5.13 7.91 7.41
N ILE A 172 -4.39 7.51 8.45
CA ILE A 172 -3.90 8.44 9.48
C ILE A 172 -2.39 8.24 9.66
N THR A 173 -1.71 9.27 10.18
CA THR A 173 -0.26 9.21 10.44
C THR A 173 0.06 9.20 11.93
N ASP A 174 -0.91 9.56 12.77
CA ASP A 174 -0.83 9.53 14.22
C ASP A 174 -2.13 8.95 14.80
N LEU A 175 -2.00 8.00 15.73
CA LEU A 175 -3.12 7.34 16.41
C LEU A 175 -4.00 8.32 17.21
N ASP A 176 -3.46 9.47 17.61
CA ASP A 176 -4.20 10.50 18.33
C ASP A 176 -5.12 11.34 17.41
N GLU A 177 -5.05 11.16 16.08
CA GLU A 177 -5.89 11.89 15.11
C GLU A 177 -7.37 11.50 15.20
N ARG A 178 -7.66 10.24 15.58
CA ARG A 178 -9.02 9.70 15.66
C ARG A 178 -9.20 8.80 16.88
N GLU A 179 -10.38 8.86 17.49
CA GLU A 179 -10.77 7.85 18.46
C GLU A 179 -11.05 6.52 17.74
N TYR A 180 -10.64 5.41 18.35
CA TYR A 180 -10.87 4.07 17.81
C TYR A 180 -11.26 3.08 18.91
N GLY A 181 -12.07 2.08 18.52
CA GLY A 181 -12.51 1.02 19.43
C GLY A 181 -11.54 -0.17 19.52
N PHE A 182 -10.94 -0.51 18.37
CA PHE A 182 -10.06 -1.66 18.22
C PHE A 182 -8.85 -1.30 17.38
N ARG A 183 -7.72 -1.96 17.65
CA ARG A 183 -6.52 -1.83 16.85
C ARG A 183 -5.88 -3.19 16.64
N LEU A 184 -5.78 -3.59 15.37
CA LEU A 184 -5.16 -4.84 14.93
C LEU A 184 -3.76 -4.50 14.42
N VAL A 185 -2.73 -5.07 15.05
CA VAL A 185 -1.32 -4.78 14.81
C VAL A 185 -0.64 -6.01 14.23
N GLY A 186 0.10 -5.83 13.14
CA GLY A 186 0.97 -6.84 12.57
C GLY A 186 1.90 -6.25 11.53
N ASP A 187 2.94 -7.00 11.18
CA ASP A 187 3.94 -6.63 10.20
C ASP A 187 3.37 -6.77 8.78
N TYR A 188 3.98 -6.06 7.83
CA TYR A 188 3.58 -6.08 6.43
C TYR A 188 3.50 -7.51 5.83
N GLU A 189 4.40 -8.42 6.20
CA GLU A 189 4.37 -9.81 5.74
C GLU A 189 3.10 -10.57 6.22
N GLN A 190 2.66 -10.32 7.45
CA GLN A 190 1.47 -10.96 8.03
C GLN A 190 0.20 -10.41 7.40
N TRP A 191 0.13 -9.09 7.20
CA TRP A 191 -0.94 -8.44 6.45
C TRP A 191 -1.02 -8.95 5.01
N THR A 192 0.12 -9.10 4.33
CA THR A 192 0.18 -9.68 2.99
C THR A 192 -0.34 -11.12 2.97
N THR A 193 0.01 -11.93 3.98
CA THR A 193 -0.50 -13.30 4.13
C THR A 193 -2.03 -13.31 4.27
N LEU A 194 -2.57 -12.40 5.08
CA LEU A 194 -4.01 -12.25 5.28
C LEU A 194 -4.73 -11.85 3.99
N VAL A 195 -4.27 -10.79 3.31
CA VAL A 195 -4.87 -10.25 2.07
C VAL A 195 -4.69 -11.21 0.88
N ARG A 196 -3.76 -12.16 0.94
CA ARG A 196 -3.68 -13.26 -0.05
C ARG A 196 -4.66 -14.41 0.23
N GLY A 197 -5.34 -14.40 1.38
CA GLY A 197 -6.12 -15.53 1.87
C GLY A 197 -5.26 -16.73 2.27
N GLU A 198 -3.98 -16.51 2.60
CA GLU A 198 -3.01 -17.56 2.97
C GLU A 198 -2.99 -17.87 4.48
N GLY A 199 -3.93 -17.32 5.24
CA GLY A 199 -4.10 -17.58 6.68
C GLY A 199 -5.45 -17.07 7.18
N GLY A 200 -5.98 -17.70 8.24
CA GLY A 200 -7.21 -17.24 8.90
C GLY A 200 -6.89 -16.23 9.99
N VAL A 201 -7.57 -15.08 10.01
CA VAL A 201 -7.32 -14.00 10.99
C VAL A 201 -7.37 -14.48 12.45
N ILE A 202 -8.28 -15.39 12.77
CA ILE A 202 -8.41 -15.95 14.11
C ILE A 202 -7.21 -16.82 14.46
N ASP A 203 -6.72 -17.64 13.52
CA ASP A 203 -5.55 -18.49 13.75
C ASP A 203 -4.29 -17.63 13.95
N MET A 204 -4.15 -16.56 13.16
CA MET A 204 -3.04 -15.60 13.26
C MET A 204 -3.07 -14.79 14.57
N LEU A 205 -4.26 -14.44 15.07
CA LEU A 205 -4.42 -13.87 16.42
C LEU A 205 -4.04 -14.87 17.53
N MET A 206 -4.33 -16.17 17.34
CA MET A 206 -4.02 -17.20 18.34
C MET A 206 -2.55 -17.63 18.34
N SER A 207 -1.86 -17.57 17.19
CA SER A 207 -0.42 -17.79 17.09
C SER A 207 0.39 -16.59 17.60
N GLY A 208 -0.23 -15.41 17.65
CA GLY A 208 0.41 -14.16 18.00
C GLY A 208 1.10 -13.48 16.82
N ASP A 209 0.74 -13.86 15.59
CA ASP A 209 1.15 -13.15 14.38
C ASP A 209 0.44 -11.79 14.28
N PHE A 210 -0.82 -11.70 14.74
CA PHE A 210 -1.49 -10.43 14.97
C PHE A 210 -1.69 -10.18 16.46
N GLU A 211 -1.49 -8.94 16.87
CA GLU A 211 -1.88 -8.42 18.18
C GLU A 211 -3.13 -7.56 18.06
N ILE A 212 -3.95 -7.56 19.11
CA ILE A 212 -5.24 -6.87 19.12
C ILE A 212 -5.39 -6.10 20.43
N ASP A 213 -5.61 -4.80 20.30
CA ASP A 213 -5.88 -3.87 21.38
C ASP A 213 -7.35 -3.47 21.32
N GLY A 214 -8.12 -3.82 22.36
CA GLY A 214 -9.57 -3.67 22.41
C GLY A 214 -10.27 -4.73 23.27
N ASP A 215 -11.61 -4.77 23.26
CA ASP A 215 -12.36 -5.76 24.02
C ASP A 215 -12.39 -7.13 23.30
N MET A 216 -11.48 -8.01 23.69
CA MET A 216 -11.39 -9.36 23.12
C MET A 216 -12.65 -10.20 23.23
N GLN A 217 -13.51 -9.96 24.24
CA GLN A 217 -14.78 -10.69 24.32
C GLN A 217 -15.71 -10.29 23.18
N LYS A 218 -15.63 -9.06 22.69
CA LYS A 218 -16.39 -8.61 21.51
C LYS A 218 -15.86 -9.27 20.25
N ILE A 219 -14.55 -9.27 20.02
CA ILE A 219 -13.95 -9.93 18.85
C ILE A 219 -14.35 -11.42 18.79
N LEU A 220 -14.27 -12.14 19.91
CA LEU A 220 -14.67 -13.55 19.96
C LEU A 220 -16.18 -13.76 19.83
N GLN A 221 -17.00 -12.80 20.27
CA GLN A 221 -18.46 -12.86 20.10
C GLN A 221 -18.86 -12.68 18.62
N TYR A 222 -18.11 -11.88 17.88
CA TYR A 222 -18.33 -11.56 16.47
C TYR A 222 -17.25 -12.18 15.57
N SER A 223 -16.79 -13.40 15.93
CA SER A 223 -15.69 -14.05 15.21
C SER A 223 -16.02 -14.32 13.74
N ASP A 224 -17.28 -14.62 13.43
CA ASP A 224 -17.73 -14.86 12.05
C ASP A 224 -17.57 -13.57 11.21
N ALA A 225 -17.98 -12.41 11.75
CA ALA A 225 -17.76 -11.12 11.09
C ALA A 225 -16.27 -10.78 10.90
N ALA A 226 -15.41 -11.14 11.85
CA ALA A 226 -13.97 -10.95 11.71
C ALA A 226 -13.38 -11.83 10.60
N VAL A 227 -13.87 -13.08 10.48
CA VAL A 227 -13.50 -13.97 9.37
C VAL A 227 -13.99 -13.40 8.04
N ASP A 228 -15.23 -12.92 7.97
CA ASP A 228 -15.79 -12.31 6.75
C ASP A 228 -14.93 -11.13 6.27
N LEU A 229 -14.49 -10.24 7.17
CA LEU A 229 -13.60 -9.12 6.81
C LEU A 229 -12.30 -9.62 6.16
N ALA A 230 -11.68 -10.64 6.75
CA ALA A 230 -10.45 -11.22 6.21
C ALA A 230 -10.69 -11.89 4.84
N GLU A 231 -11.79 -12.60 4.67
CA GLU A 231 -12.16 -13.24 3.40
C GLU A 231 -12.47 -12.20 2.31
N ILE A 232 -13.20 -11.13 2.67
CA ILE A 232 -13.48 -10.02 1.75
C ILE A 232 -12.19 -9.33 1.33
N ALA A 233 -11.24 -9.10 2.24
CA ALA A 233 -9.93 -8.54 1.90
C ALA A 233 -9.18 -9.44 0.92
N ALA A 234 -9.28 -10.77 1.07
CA ALA A 234 -8.69 -11.74 0.16
C ALA A 234 -9.36 -11.82 -1.22
N ASP A 235 -10.64 -11.46 -1.31
CA ASP A 235 -11.40 -11.41 -2.56
C ASP A 235 -11.17 -10.13 -3.37
N VAL A 236 -10.64 -9.07 -2.76
CA VAL A 236 -10.18 -7.87 -3.49
C VAL A 236 -8.97 -8.23 -4.35
N ASP A 237 -9.05 -8.02 -5.68
CA ASP A 237 -7.93 -8.30 -6.62
C ASP A 237 -6.73 -7.38 -6.33
N SER A 238 -5.83 -7.88 -5.49
CA SER A 238 -4.74 -7.12 -4.89
C SER A 238 -3.39 -7.41 -5.55
N ARG A 239 -2.57 -6.37 -5.62
CA ARG A 239 -1.14 -6.36 -5.94
C ARG A 239 -0.43 -5.74 -4.75
N PHE A 240 0.79 -6.20 -4.51
CA PHE A 240 1.57 -5.81 -3.35
C PHE A 240 2.71 -4.93 -3.85
N ILE A 241 2.82 -3.71 -3.31
CA ILE A 241 3.89 -2.75 -3.67
C ILE A 241 5.15 -2.92 -2.83
N PHE A 242 5.09 -3.85 -1.88
CA PHE A 242 6.22 -4.29 -1.09
C PHE A 242 6.28 -5.82 -0.96
#